data_AF-A0A6S7IES5-F1
#
_entry.id   AF-A0A6S7IES5-F1
#
_cell.length_a   1.000
_cell.length_b   1.000
_cell.length_c   1.000
_cell.angle_alpha   90.00
_cell.angle_beta   90.00
_cell.angle_gamma   90.00
#
_symmetry.space_group_name_H-M   'P 1'
#
loop_
_entity.id
_entity.type
_entity.pdbx_description
1 polymer ?
#
loop_
_entity_poly.entity_id
_entity_poly.type
_entity_poly.pdbx_seq_one_letter_code
_entity_poly.pdbx_strand_id
1 'polypeptide(L)'
;MEMLMAVMPKMDRHSQEEPDVSDGTNVQRMIEQAQNTTEQAKEPSVLDGIHGEMKTAETGPKVNDDLAEMVNGLVQKGLSEQKLQDKLNKYPSPENCEALSKVRVNQLIWDNLQPNTRSQDLRFQKVQMALIKGMAAIVRATDTALAHVTTLPAGKEIVESMTDAIALCAHANSELNICRKELIKPDIHKDYKHLCSASVPSSS
;
A
#
# COMPACT_ATOMS: atom_id res chain seq x y z
N MET A 1 -57.75 -20.72 8.35
CA MET A 1 -58.67 -21.69 7.73
C MET A 1 -58.36 -21.68 6.26
N GLU A 2 -57.52 -22.61 5.81
CA GLU A 2 -57.96 -23.96 5.39
C GLU A 2 -58.98 -23.87 4.25
N MET A 3 -58.91 -24.64 3.19
CA MET A 3 -57.97 -25.61 2.64
C MET A 3 -58.71 -26.11 1.36
N LEU A 4 -58.02 -26.93 0.56
CA LEU A 4 -58.58 -27.91 -0.37
C LEU A 4 -58.91 -27.36 -1.76
N MET A 5 -58.05 -27.65 -2.73
CA MET A 5 -57.89 -28.96 -3.42
C MET A 5 -59.09 -29.27 -4.30
N ALA A 6 -58.86 -29.45 -5.60
CA ALA A 6 -58.81 -30.78 -6.21
C ALA A 6 -58.65 -30.64 -7.75
N VAL A 7 -57.59 -31.23 -8.32
CA VAL A 7 -57.60 -32.46 -9.16
C VAL A 7 -58.17 -32.19 -10.56
N MET A 8 -57.31 -32.01 -11.59
CA MET A 8 -56.91 -33.01 -12.61
C MET A 8 -58.09 -33.59 -13.42
N PRO A 9 -58.00 -33.85 -14.75
CA PRO A 9 -56.85 -34.51 -15.40
C PRO A 9 -56.50 -34.11 -16.85
N LYS A 10 -55.43 -34.78 -17.33
CA LYS A 10 -54.71 -34.80 -18.61
C LYS A 10 -55.63 -35.03 -19.84
N MET A 11 -55.24 -34.84 -21.10
CA MET A 11 -54.16 -35.52 -21.84
C MET A 11 -54.34 -35.21 -23.34
N ASP A 12 -53.24 -35.01 -24.08
CA ASP A 12 -53.03 -35.43 -25.49
C ASP A 12 -53.98 -34.89 -26.60
N ARG A 13 -53.57 -34.66 -27.85
CA ARG A 13 -52.30 -34.63 -28.60
C ARG A 13 -52.64 -34.00 -29.96
N HIS A 14 -51.63 -33.41 -30.59
CA HIS A 14 -51.50 -32.94 -31.98
C HIS A 14 -52.63 -33.17 -33.00
N SER A 15 -52.89 -32.15 -33.82
CA SER A 15 -52.92 -32.24 -35.30
C SER A 15 -52.77 -30.84 -35.93
N GLN A 16 -51.86 -30.71 -36.89
CA GLN A 16 -51.68 -29.55 -37.76
C GLN A 16 -52.61 -29.70 -38.98
N GLU A 17 -53.19 -28.58 -39.46
CA GLU A 17 -53.30 -28.23 -40.89
C GLU A 17 -53.79 -26.76 -41.05
N GLU A 18 -53.10 -26.01 -41.92
CA GLU A 18 -53.34 -24.64 -42.42
C GLU A 18 -54.62 -24.56 -43.30
N PRO A 19 -55.17 -23.40 -43.82
CA PRO A 19 -54.43 -22.21 -44.30
C PRO A 19 -55.13 -20.80 -44.36
N ASP A 20 -54.29 -19.83 -44.77
CA ASP A 20 -54.51 -18.65 -45.65
C ASP A 20 -55.29 -17.36 -45.25
N VAL A 21 -54.49 -16.28 -45.24
CA VAL A 21 -54.71 -14.85 -45.62
C VAL A 21 -55.85 -14.03 -44.99
N SER A 22 -55.47 -13.06 -44.16
CA SER A 22 -55.96 -11.67 -44.33
C SER A 22 -55.03 -10.63 -43.70
N ASP A 23 -54.99 -9.50 -44.38
CA ASP A 23 -54.20 -8.27 -44.26
C ASP A 23 -54.19 -7.62 -42.85
N GLY A 24 -53.07 -6.98 -42.50
CA GLY A 24 -52.90 -6.26 -41.23
C GLY A 24 -51.44 -6.00 -40.80
N THR A 25 -50.45 -6.45 -41.57
CA THR A 25 -49.05 -6.59 -41.13
C THR A 25 -48.22 -5.31 -41.06
N ASN A 26 -48.78 -4.11 -41.22
CA ASN A 26 -47.94 -2.91 -41.43
C ASN A 26 -48.03 -1.81 -40.36
N VAL A 27 -48.91 -1.92 -39.36
CA VAL A 27 -48.97 -0.90 -38.28
C VAL A 27 -48.26 -1.38 -37.01
N GLN A 28 -48.30 -2.69 -36.70
CA GLN A 28 -47.66 -3.23 -35.50
C GLN A 28 -46.12 -3.33 -35.63
N ARG A 29 -45.60 -3.51 -36.85
CA ARG A 29 -44.14 -3.62 -37.08
C ARG A 29 -43.39 -2.29 -36.94
N MET A 30 -44.05 -1.14 -37.07
CA MET A 30 -43.40 0.16 -36.88
C MET A 30 -43.28 0.56 -35.40
N ILE A 31 -44.10 -0.01 -34.51
CA ILE A 31 -44.05 0.27 -33.07
C ILE A 31 -43.01 -0.62 -32.36
N GLU A 32 -42.81 -1.87 -32.79
CA GLU A 32 -41.78 -2.76 -32.23
C GLU A 32 -40.35 -2.42 -32.68
N GLN A 33 -40.17 -1.77 -33.84
CA GLN A 33 -38.83 -1.33 -34.29
C GLN A 33 -38.31 -0.09 -33.54
N ALA A 34 -39.19 0.68 -32.88
CA ALA A 34 -38.78 1.79 -32.01
C ALA A 34 -38.41 1.34 -30.58
N GLN A 35 -38.77 0.12 -30.17
CA GLN A 35 -38.45 -0.43 -28.85
C GLN A 35 -37.30 -1.44 -28.85
N ASN A 36 -36.73 -1.78 -30.01
CA ASN A 36 -35.63 -2.74 -30.12
C ASN A 36 -34.30 -2.15 -30.64
N THR A 37 -34.08 -0.84 -30.45
CA THR A 37 -32.76 -0.20 -30.67
C THR A 37 -32.35 0.63 -29.46
N THR A 38 -32.19 0.00 -28.29
CA THR A 38 -31.23 0.47 -27.27
C THR A 38 -30.72 -0.71 -26.42
N GLU A 39 -30.33 -1.80 -27.06
CA GLU A 39 -29.23 -2.62 -26.56
C GLU A 39 -27.99 -2.24 -27.37
N GLN A 40 -27.50 -1.02 -27.16
CA GLN A 40 -26.11 -0.73 -27.47
C GLN A 40 -25.29 -1.55 -26.48
N ALA A 41 -24.78 -2.69 -26.96
CA ALA A 41 -23.57 -3.28 -26.41
C ALA A 41 -22.56 -2.13 -26.27
N LYS A 42 -22.34 -1.74 -25.01
CA LYS A 42 -21.37 -0.71 -24.65
C LYS A 42 -20.03 -1.23 -25.13
N GLU A 43 -19.54 -0.75 -26.27
CA GLU A 43 -18.16 -1.02 -26.67
C GLU A 43 -17.28 -0.64 -25.47
N PRO A 44 -16.35 -1.52 -25.06
CA PRO A 44 -15.47 -1.22 -23.94
C PRO A 44 -14.80 0.10 -24.26
N SER A 45 -14.97 1.08 -23.37
CA SER A 45 -14.35 2.38 -23.57
C SER A 45 -12.85 2.14 -23.73
N VAL A 46 -12.18 2.86 -24.63
CA VAL A 46 -10.70 2.86 -24.66
C VAL A 46 -10.12 3.15 -23.27
N LEU A 47 -10.88 3.89 -22.44
CA LEU A 47 -10.59 4.15 -21.03
C LEU A 47 -10.75 2.92 -20.11
N ASP A 48 -11.55 1.92 -20.47
CA ASP A 48 -11.68 0.65 -19.73
C ASP A 48 -10.43 -0.22 -19.92
N GLY A 49 -9.83 -0.20 -21.11
CA GLY A 49 -8.52 -0.82 -21.40
C GLY A 49 -7.38 -0.12 -20.65
N ILE A 50 -7.37 1.22 -20.64
CA ILE A 50 -6.39 2.03 -19.91
C ILE A 50 -6.55 1.86 -18.38
N HIS A 51 -7.77 1.74 -17.86
CA HIS A 51 -8.00 1.41 -16.44
C HIS A 51 -7.49 0.02 -16.05
N GLY A 52 -7.56 -0.95 -16.98
CA GLY A 52 -6.99 -2.28 -16.78
C GLY A 52 -5.47 -2.24 -16.64
N GLU A 53 -4.80 -1.43 -17.46
CA GLU A 53 -3.34 -1.23 -17.42
C GLU A 53 -2.87 -0.44 -16.19
N MET A 54 -3.74 0.35 -15.56
CA MET A 54 -3.43 1.11 -14.34
C MET A 54 -3.56 0.32 -13.03
N LYS A 55 -4.03 -0.94 -13.05
CA LYS A 55 -4.05 -1.80 -11.85
C LYS A 55 -2.69 -2.45 -11.62
N THR A 56 -1.72 -1.66 -11.19
CA THR A 56 -0.39 -2.15 -10.77
C THR A 56 -0.26 -2.15 -9.25
N ALA A 57 -1.01 -3.04 -8.60
CA ALA A 57 -0.67 -3.54 -7.27
C ALA A 57 -1.38 -4.88 -7.04
N GLU A 58 -0.62 -5.97 -7.03
CA GLU A 58 -1.10 -7.22 -6.50
C GLU A 58 -1.47 -7.01 -5.03
N THR A 59 -2.76 -7.11 -4.70
CA THR A 59 -3.22 -6.97 -3.32
C THR A 59 -3.03 -8.31 -2.61
N GLY A 60 -2.36 -8.28 -1.46
CA GLY A 60 -2.14 -9.47 -0.63
C GLY A 60 -3.42 -10.02 0.01
N PRO A 61 -3.35 -11.20 0.67
CA PRO A 61 -4.48 -11.78 1.37
C PRO A 61 -4.97 -10.91 2.53
N LYS A 62 -6.24 -11.08 2.90
CA LYS A 62 -6.87 -10.36 4.01
C LYS A 62 -6.17 -10.71 5.34
N VAL A 63 -5.84 -9.70 6.13
CA VAL A 63 -5.37 -9.82 7.52
C VAL A 63 -6.52 -9.66 8.51
N ASN A 64 -6.27 -9.83 9.81
CA ASN A 64 -7.25 -9.56 10.87
C ASN A 64 -7.85 -8.15 10.74
N ASP A 65 -9.17 -8.03 10.91
CA ASP A 65 -9.91 -6.79 10.66
C ASP A 65 -9.51 -5.65 11.60
N ASP A 66 -9.31 -5.93 12.89
CA ASP A 66 -8.87 -4.93 13.88
C ASP A 66 -7.46 -4.44 13.58
N LEU A 67 -6.57 -5.34 13.15
CA LEU A 67 -5.23 -4.99 12.69
C LEU A 67 -5.29 -4.08 11.45
N ALA A 68 -6.14 -4.41 10.48
CA ALA A 68 -6.32 -3.60 9.27
C ALA A 68 -6.85 -2.20 9.61
N GLU A 69 -7.87 -2.10 10.46
CA GLU A 69 -8.41 -0.81 10.91
C GLU A 69 -7.35 0.02 11.63
N MET A 70 -6.59 -0.60 12.54
CA MET A 70 -5.50 0.05 13.25
C MET A 70 -4.43 0.58 12.29
N VAL A 71 -3.95 -0.23 11.35
CA VAL A 71 -2.91 0.17 10.38
C VAL A 71 -3.43 1.31 9.48
N ASN A 72 -4.64 1.19 8.94
CA ASN A 72 -5.26 2.24 8.13
C ASN A 72 -5.37 3.56 8.90
N GLY A 73 -5.82 3.50 10.16
CA GLY A 73 -5.90 4.67 11.03
C GLY A 73 -4.53 5.32 11.26
N LEU A 74 -3.49 4.52 11.51
CA LEU A 74 -2.12 5.01 11.74
C LEU A 74 -1.50 5.63 10.49
N VAL A 75 -1.68 5.01 9.32
CA VAL A 75 -1.12 5.51 8.05
C VAL A 75 -1.80 6.81 7.65
N GLN A 76 -3.13 6.93 7.83
CA GLN A 76 -3.87 8.12 7.43
C GLN A 76 -3.72 9.29 8.40
N LYS A 77 -3.74 9.02 9.70
CA LYS A 77 -3.82 10.06 10.75
C LYS A 77 -2.51 10.29 11.48
N GLY A 78 -1.55 9.37 11.34
CA GLY A 78 -0.32 9.37 12.13
C GLY A 78 -0.54 9.13 13.62
N LEU A 79 0.51 9.37 14.39
CA LEU A 79 0.47 9.38 15.85
C LEU A 79 0.36 10.82 16.37
N SER A 80 -0.35 11.03 17.47
CA SER A 80 -0.22 12.26 18.26
C SER A 80 1.21 12.40 18.79
N GLU A 81 1.71 13.63 18.95
CA GLU A 81 3.08 13.91 19.41
C GLU A 81 3.44 13.16 20.70
N GLN A 82 2.56 13.13 21.70
CA GLN A 82 2.79 12.42 22.96
C GLN A 82 3.01 10.91 22.72
N LYS A 83 2.09 10.25 22.00
CA LYS A 83 2.21 8.83 21.65
C LYS A 83 3.46 8.54 20.81
N LEU A 84 3.83 9.45 19.90
CA LEU A 84 5.06 9.32 19.13
C LEU A 84 6.27 9.32 20.07
N GLN A 85 6.35 10.30 20.97
CA GLN A 85 7.45 10.41 21.93
C GLN A 85 7.55 9.18 22.85
N ASP A 86 6.41 8.67 23.32
CA ASP A 86 6.36 7.43 24.12
C ASP A 86 6.96 6.24 23.36
N LYS A 87 6.65 6.10 22.06
CA LYS A 87 7.23 5.05 21.21
C LYS A 87 8.73 5.29 20.99
N LEU A 88 9.16 6.52 20.69
CA LEU A 88 10.58 6.82 20.48
C LEU A 88 11.44 6.47 21.72
N ASN A 89 10.90 6.71 22.92
CA ASN A 89 11.58 6.42 24.19
C ASN A 89 11.59 4.91 24.52
N LYS A 90 10.56 4.16 24.11
CA LYS A 90 10.41 2.72 24.41
C LYS A 90 11.44 1.82 23.71
N TYR A 91 12.02 2.28 22.61
CA TYR A 91 12.93 1.49 21.78
C TYR A 91 14.33 2.12 21.75
N PRO A 92 15.15 1.94 22.80
CA PRO A 92 16.57 2.26 22.71
C PRO A 92 17.23 1.41 21.61
N SER A 93 18.31 1.93 21.02
CA SER A 93 19.08 1.18 20.03
C SER A 93 19.82 0.04 20.74
N PRO A 94 19.79 -1.20 20.23
CA PRO A 94 20.57 -2.30 20.80
C PRO A 94 22.07 -1.99 20.74
N GLU A 95 22.82 -2.41 21.77
CA GLU A 95 24.25 -2.10 21.89
C GLU A 95 25.07 -2.66 20.72
N ASN A 96 24.71 -3.84 20.22
CA ASN A 96 25.35 -4.48 19.06
C ASN A 96 24.84 -3.97 17.70
N CYS A 97 23.97 -2.96 17.68
CA CYS A 97 23.40 -2.36 16.48
C CYS A 97 23.75 -0.86 16.40
N GLU A 98 25.04 -0.53 16.50
CA GLU A 98 25.54 0.86 16.50
C GLU A 98 25.07 1.69 15.29
N ALA A 99 24.86 1.04 14.14
CA ALA A 99 24.34 1.66 12.93
C ALA A 99 22.86 2.09 13.03
N LEU A 100 22.11 1.61 14.03
CA LEU A 100 20.77 2.11 14.38
C LEU A 100 20.88 3.41 15.20
N SER A 101 21.68 4.34 14.71
CA SER A 101 21.91 5.64 15.32
C SER A 101 21.63 6.75 14.33
N LYS A 102 21.33 7.92 14.87
CA LYS A 102 20.98 9.09 14.07
C LYS A 102 22.23 9.61 13.35
N VAL A 103 22.23 9.56 12.02
CA VAL A 103 23.27 10.20 11.20
C VAL A 103 23.18 11.72 11.35
N ARG A 104 24.24 12.32 11.87
CA ARG A 104 24.37 13.78 12.05
C ARG A 104 25.21 14.38 10.93
N VAL A 105 24.82 15.56 10.48
CA VAL A 105 25.67 16.38 9.62
C VAL A 105 26.86 16.86 10.45
N ASN A 106 28.06 16.82 9.88
CA ASN A 106 29.26 17.36 10.53
C ASN A 106 29.05 18.83 10.95
N GLN A 107 29.47 19.19 12.16
CA GLN A 107 29.20 20.52 12.73
C GLN A 107 29.72 21.68 11.84
N LEU A 108 30.90 21.52 11.24
CA LEU A 108 31.46 22.54 10.35
C LEU A 108 30.59 22.75 9.10
N ILE A 109 30.04 21.66 8.54
CA ILE A 109 29.10 21.77 7.42
C ILE A 109 27.81 22.42 7.92
N TRP A 110 27.27 21.94 9.04
CA TRP A 110 26.04 22.40 9.65
C TRP A 110 26.00 23.92 9.86
N ASP A 111 27.07 24.47 10.44
CA ASP A 111 27.16 25.90 10.77
C ASP A 111 27.20 26.79 9.53
N ASN A 112 27.60 26.23 8.38
CA ASN A 112 27.70 26.92 7.09
C ASN A 112 26.49 26.67 6.15
N LEU A 113 25.53 25.81 6.52
CA LEU A 113 24.32 25.58 5.73
C LEU A 113 23.42 26.82 5.69
N GLN A 114 22.67 27.00 4.61
CA GLN A 114 21.62 28.00 4.57
C GLN A 114 20.49 27.66 5.56
N PRO A 115 19.80 28.66 6.15
CA PRO A 115 18.73 28.40 7.13
C PRO A 115 17.62 27.47 6.60
N ASN A 116 17.25 27.61 5.31
CA ASN A 116 16.28 26.75 4.66
C ASN A 116 16.75 25.29 4.59
N THR A 117 17.99 25.06 4.18
CA THR A 117 18.61 23.72 4.10
C THR A 117 18.69 23.07 5.47
N ARG A 118 19.06 23.82 6.52
CA ARG A 118 19.03 23.33 7.92
C ARG A 118 17.63 22.90 8.34
N SER A 119 16.62 23.74 8.07
CA SER A 119 15.23 23.43 8.42
C SER A 119 14.73 22.17 7.73
N GLN A 120 15.07 21.99 6.45
CA GLN A 120 14.74 20.78 5.70
C GLN A 120 15.47 19.55 6.26
N ASP A 121 16.77 19.64 6.53
CA ASP A 121 17.53 18.53 7.12
C ASP A 121 16.99 18.14 8.50
N LEU A 122 16.59 19.10 9.35
CA LEU A 122 15.94 18.82 10.62
C LEU A 122 14.65 18.02 10.46
N ARG A 123 13.85 18.28 9.40
CA ARG A 123 12.65 17.51 9.10
C ARG A 123 13.00 16.08 8.70
N PHE A 124 14.00 15.89 7.84
CA PHE A 124 14.46 14.54 7.48
C PHE A 124 15.05 13.79 8.67
N GLN A 125 15.79 14.47 9.55
CA GLN A 125 16.30 13.90 10.80
C GLN A 125 15.17 13.40 11.71
N LYS A 126 14.02 14.09 11.78
CA LYS A 126 12.84 13.62 12.54
C LYS A 126 12.25 12.35 11.93
N VAL A 127 12.11 12.31 10.61
CA VAL A 127 11.65 11.11 9.87
C VAL A 127 12.60 9.94 10.10
N GLN A 128 13.91 10.18 9.95
CA GLN A 128 14.93 9.17 10.16
C GLN A 128 14.90 8.62 11.59
N MET A 129 14.71 9.48 12.59
CA MET A 129 14.63 9.06 13.97
C MET A 129 13.45 8.11 14.21
N ALA A 130 12.27 8.43 13.66
CA ALA A 130 11.12 7.53 13.75
C ALA A 130 11.38 6.19 13.05
N LEU A 131 12.00 6.21 11.86
CA LEU A 131 12.36 5.02 11.11
C LEU A 131 13.34 4.11 11.89
N ILE A 132 14.42 4.68 12.42
CA ILE A 132 15.42 3.95 13.22
C ILE A 132 14.79 3.34 14.47
N LYS A 133 13.92 4.08 15.17
CA LYS A 133 13.20 3.58 16.34
C LYS A 133 12.22 2.46 15.99
N GLY A 134 11.57 2.55 14.83
CA GLY A 134 10.76 1.48 14.26
C GLY A 134 11.59 0.23 13.96
N MET A 135 12.75 0.39 13.31
CA MET A 135 13.68 -0.72 13.07
C MET A 135 14.15 -1.38 14.36
N ALA A 136 14.52 -0.60 15.38
CA ALA A 136 14.90 -1.13 16.70
C ALA A 136 13.75 -1.94 17.35
N ALA A 137 12.49 -1.54 17.12
CA ALA A 137 11.33 -2.30 17.56
C ALA A 137 11.22 -3.65 16.83
N ILE A 138 11.45 -3.68 15.52
CA ILE A 138 11.43 -4.90 14.71
C ILE A 138 12.59 -5.80 15.14
N VAL A 139 13.82 -5.29 15.26
CA VAL A 139 15.00 -6.06 15.72
C VAL A 139 14.74 -6.75 17.06
N ARG A 140 14.16 -6.03 18.04
CA ARG A 140 13.82 -6.63 19.34
C ARG A 140 12.74 -7.72 19.21
N ALA A 141 11.77 -7.53 18.33
CA ALA A 141 10.75 -8.55 18.06
C ALA A 141 11.37 -9.79 17.37
N THR A 142 12.27 -9.59 16.41
CA THR A 142 13.01 -10.64 15.72
C THR A 142 13.86 -11.45 16.69
N ASP A 143 14.59 -10.78 17.59
CA ASP A 143 15.40 -11.44 18.64
C ASP A 143 14.54 -12.32 19.56
N THR A 144 13.37 -11.82 19.96
CA THR A 144 12.40 -12.59 20.74
C THR A 144 11.87 -13.79 19.95
N ALA A 145 11.55 -13.61 18.66
CA ALA A 145 11.06 -14.69 17.80
C ALA A 145 12.15 -15.77 17.56
N LEU A 146 13.41 -15.35 17.38
CA LEU A 146 14.56 -16.25 17.22
C LEU A 146 14.76 -17.15 18.45
N ALA A 147 14.62 -16.62 19.65
CA ALA A 147 14.72 -17.39 20.89
C ALA A 147 13.69 -18.54 21.00
N HIS A 148 12.58 -18.44 20.26
CA HIS A 148 11.48 -19.41 20.28
C HIS A 148 11.17 -20.04 18.92
N VAL A 149 12.05 -19.86 17.94
CA VAL A 149 11.76 -20.16 16.51
C VAL A 149 11.35 -21.61 16.25
N THR A 150 11.85 -22.56 17.04
CA THR A 150 11.54 -24.00 16.90
C THR A 150 10.20 -24.39 17.52
N THR A 151 9.68 -23.56 18.43
CA THR A 151 8.43 -23.80 19.16
C THR A 151 7.28 -22.95 18.67
N LEU A 152 7.57 -21.82 18.04
CA LEU A 152 6.58 -20.90 17.51
C LEU A 152 6.01 -21.45 16.19
N PRO A 153 4.66 -21.57 16.06
CA PRO A 153 4.05 -21.89 14.77
C PRO A 153 4.48 -20.88 13.71
N ALA A 154 4.92 -21.37 12.56
CA ALA A 154 5.48 -20.54 11.48
C ALA A 154 6.67 -19.66 11.91
N GLY A 155 7.42 -20.05 12.96
CA GLY A 155 8.50 -19.24 13.52
C GLY A 155 9.55 -18.82 12.49
N LYS A 156 9.91 -19.72 11.55
CA LYS A 156 10.82 -19.39 10.45
C LYS A 156 10.27 -18.30 9.53
N GLU A 157 9.02 -18.43 9.08
CA GLU A 157 8.36 -17.46 8.19
C GLU A 157 8.21 -16.09 8.87
N ILE A 158 7.94 -16.08 10.18
CA ILE A 158 7.88 -14.84 10.98
C ILE A 158 9.25 -14.16 11.02
N VAL A 159 10.31 -14.89 11.35
CA VAL A 159 11.67 -14.35 11.41
C VAL A 159 12.13 -13.86 10.03
N GLU A 160 11.83 -14.60 8.96
CA GLU A 160 12.10 -14.21 7.58
C GLU A 160 11.40 -12.89 7.24
N SER A 161 10.09 -12.81 7.46
CA SER A 161 9.29 -11.59 7.23
C SER A 161 9.80 -10.38 8.03
N MET A 162 10.20 -10.58 9.29
CA MET A 162 10.77 -9.51 10.11
C MET A 162 12.15 -9.07 9.62
N THR A 163 12.96 -10.01 9.12
CA THR A 163 14.29 -9.72 8.55
C THR A 163 14.16 -8.95 7.24
N ASP A 164 13.21 -9.32 6.38
CA ASP A 164 12.89 -8.56 5.16
C ASP A 164 12.40 -7.15 5.48
N ALA A 165 11.53 -7.00 6.50
CA ALA A 165 11.10 -5.68 6.96
C ALA A 165 12.28 -4.82 7.45
N ILE A 166 13.24 -5.40 8.17
CA ILE A 166 14.48 -4.71 8.58
C ILE A 166 15.28 -4.28 7.33
N ALA A 167 15.46 -5.17 6.36
CA ALA A 167 16.22 -4.88 5.13
C ALA A 167 15.58 -3.74 4.32
N LEU A 168 14.26 -3.76 4.14
CA LEU A 168 13.51 -2.70 3.44
C LEU A 168 13.61 -1.36 4.18
N CYS A 169 13.48 -1.37 5.51
CA CYS A 169 13.64 -0.15 6.31
C CYS A 169 15.08 0.37 6.27
N ALA A 170 16.08 -0.51 6.29
CA ALA A 170 17.49 -0.14 6.19
C ALA A 170 17.80 0.50 4.83
N HIS A 171 17.24 -0.05 3.74
CA HIS A 171 17.32 0.54 2.41
C HIS A 171 16.69 1.94 2.38
N ALA A 172 15.46 2.09 2.88
CA ALA A 172 14.81 3.39 2.98
C ALA A 172 15.62 4.42 3.79
N ASN A 173 16.29 3.99 4.86
CA ASN A 173 17.20 4.84 5.64
C ASN A 173 18.45 5.24 4.84
N SER A 174 19.00 4.35 4.02
CA SER A 174 20.11 4.65 3.12
C SER A 174 19.73 5.70 2.07
N GLU A 175 18.58 5.51 1.41
CA GLU A 175 18.06 6.48 0.43
C GLU A 175 17.80 7.84 1.08
N LEU A 176 17.21 7.86 2.28
CA LEU A 176 17.02 9.09 3.05
C LEU A 176 18.34 9.82 3.31
N ASN A 177 19.41 9.09 3.65
CA ASN A 177 20.74 9.67 3.83
C ASN A 177 21.32 10.24 2.53
N ILE A 178 21.09 9.58 1.39
CA ILE A 178 21.50 10.08 0.07
C ILE A 178 20.76 11.38 -0.25
N CYS A 179 19.43 11.41 -0.14
CA CYS A 179 18.64 12.62 -0.38
C CYS A 179 19.09 13.79 0.50
N ARG A 180 19.38 13.53 1.79
CA ARG A 180 19.91 14.57 2.70
C ARG A 180 21.25 15.14 2.21
N LYS A 181 22.17 14.27 1.76
CA LYS A 181 23.47 14.70 1.19
C LYS A 181 23.28 15.54 -0.07
N GLU A 182 22.38 15.14 -0.96
CA GLU A 182 22.08 15.87 -2.20
C GLU A 182 21.49 17.25 -1.93
N LEU A 183 20.61 17.38 -0.93
CA LEU A 183 20.04 18.65 -0.51
C LEU A 183 21.07 19.59 0.14
N ILE A 184 22.05 19.04 0.85
CA ILE A 184 23.13 19.79 1.49
C ILE A 184 24.18 20.25 0.46
N LYS A 185 24.42 19.46 -0.59
CA LYS A 185 25.50 19.67 -1.57
C LYS A 185 25.57 21.07 -2.20
N PRO A 186 24.46 21.78 -2.52
CA PRO A 186 24.51 23.14 -3.06
C PRO A 186 25.18 24.15 -2.12
N ASP A 187 25.01 23.97 -0.81
CA ASP A 187 25.51 24.86 0.25
C ASP A 187 26.98 24.62 0.58
N ILE A 188 27.54 23.50 0.12
CA ILE A 188 28.95 23.17 0.33
C ILE A 188 29.82 23.92 -0.70
N HIS A 189 30.96 24.45 -0.26
CA HIS A 189 31.96 25.05 -1.14
C HIS A 189 32.40 24.09 -2.25
N LYS A 190 32.66 24.62 -3.45
CA LYS A 190 32.87 23.82 -4.67
C LYS A 190 33.90 22.70 -4.49
N ASP A 191 35.00 23.00 -3.80
CA ASP A 191 36.10 22.05 -3.56
C ASP A 191 35.70 20.84 -2.70
N TYR A 192 34.69 20.98 -1.84
CA TYR A 192 34.23 19.93 -0.93
C TYR A 192 32.94 19.24 -1.40
N LYS A 193 32.35 19.63 -2.54
CA LYS A 193 31.11 19.04 -3.06
C LYS A 193 31.21 17.54 -3.36
N HIS A 194 32.42 17.04 -3.61
CA HIS A 194 32.66 15.62 -3.83
C HIS A 194 32.38 14.77 -2.57
N LEU A 195 32.44 15.36 -1.37
CA LEU A 195 32.13 14.66 -0.11
C LEU A 195 30.65 14.31 0.05
N CYS A 196 29.76 14.98 -0.71
CA CYS A 196 28.33 14.67 -0.76
C CYS A 196 27.97 13.67 -1.85
N SER A 197 28.94 12.99 -2.49
CA SER A 197 28.61 11.93 -3.44
C SER A 197 28.02 10.70 -2.73
N ALA A 198 27.14 9.98 -3.43
CA ALA A 198 26.56 8.73 -2.94
C ALA A 198 27.62 7.65 -2.62
N SER A 199 28.84 7.78 -3.16
CA SER A 199 29.95 6.85 -2.95
C SER A 199 30.65 7.02 -1.59
N VAL A 200 30.42 8.10 -0.85
CA VAL A 200 31.00 8.29 0.50
C VAL A 200 29.99 7.78 1.52
N PRO A 201 30.31 6.74 2.33
CA PRO A 201 29.42 6.25 3.37
C PRO A 201 29.05 7.34 4.38
N SER A 202 27.82 7.32 4.88
CA SER A 202 27.43 8.18 6.00
C SER A 202 28.07 7.65 7.28
N SER A 203 29.05 8.36 7.83
CA SER A 203 29.59 8.07 9.15
C SER A 203 28.51 8.28 10.21
N SER A 204 28.33 7.28 11.09
CA SER A 204 27.45 7.34 12.26
C SER A 204 28.00 8.28 13.32
#